data_AF-A0A5B0C8G7-F1
#
_entry.id   AF-A0A5B0C8G7-F1
#
_cell.length_a   1.000
_cell.length_b   1.000
_cell.length_c   1.000
_cell.angle_alpha   90.00
_cell.angle_beta   90.00
_cell.angle_gamma   90.00
#
_symmetry.space_group_name_H-M   'P 1'
#
loop_
_entity.id
_entity.type
_entity.pdbx_description
1 polymer ?
#
loop_
_entity_poly.entity_id
_entity_poly.type
_entity_poly.pdbx_seq_one_letter_code
_entity_poly.pdbx_strand_id
1 'polypeptide(L)'
;MLGGALKKVLLVLLVVVVFQNWGKIERVFNPSQVVSEQVRVNAKVVLYATDWCGYCKQTQRFLDQKGIPYKVVDIEKDAQARKAYEALGGGGIPFVDVNGTLIRDYNPDAIMAALK
;
A
#
# COMPACT_ATOMS: atom_id res chain seq x y z
N MET A 1 -11.06 -20.35 54.34
CA MET A 1 -11.75 -20.54 53.04
C MET A 1 -11.71 -19.32 52.11
N LEU A 2 -11.10 -18.18 52.50
CA LEU A 2 -11.08 -16.93 51.72
C LEU A 2 -10.11 -16.92 50.51
N GLY A 3 -8.99 -17.67 50.58
CA GLY A 3 -7.94 -17.63 49.56
C GLY A 3 -8.32 -18.24 48.21
N GLY A 4 -9.26 -19.20 48.20
CA GLY A 4 -9.73 -19.84 46.96
C GLY A 4 -10.64 -18.94 46.12
N ALA A 5 -11.42 -18.06 46.77
CA ALA A 5 -12.27 -17.10 46.09
C ALA A 5 -11.45 -15.98 45.44
N LEU A 6 -10.45 -15.45 46.15
CA LEU A 6 -9.57 -14.39 45.63
C LEU A 6 -8.80 -14.82 44.38
N LYS A 7 -8.30 -16.06 44.36
CA LYS A 7 -7.57 -16.61 43.21
C LYS A 7 -8.46 -16.77 41.98
N LYS A 8 -9.73 -17.16 42.17
CA LYS A 8 -10.72 -17.23 41.09
C LYS A 8 -11.08 -15.85 40.55
N VAL A 9 -11.24 -14.85 41.41
CA VAL A 9 -11.52 -13.47 41.01
C VAL A 9 -10.35 -12.87 40.22
N LEU A 10 -9.10 -13.09 40.68
CA LEU A 10 -7.90 -12.65 39.96
C LEU A 10 -7.79 -13.27 38.56
N LEU A 11 -8.06 -14.58 38.43
CA LEU A 11 -8.03 -15.25 37.13
C LEU A 11 -9.09 -14.71 36.17
N VAL A 12 -10.32 -14.50 36.66
CA VAL A 12 -11.40 -13.94 35.85
C VAL A 12 -11.06 -12.51 35.41
N LEU A 13 -10.52 -11.68 36.30
CA LEU A 13 -10.07 -10.33 35.94
C LEU A 13 -8.94 -10.36 34.91
N LEU A 14 -7.98 -11.26 35.03
CA LEU A 14 -6.89 -11.41 34.06
C LEU A 14 -7.43 -11.81 32.68
N VAL A 15 -8.33 -12.79 32.63
CA VAL A 15 -9.00 -13.23 31.40
C VAL A 15 -9.81 -12.10 30.79
N VAL A 16 -10.57 -11.36 31.61
CA VAL A 16 -11.37 -10.22 31.18
C VAL A 16 -10.48 -9.10 30.64
N VAL A 17 -9.34 -8.81 31.26
CA VAL A 17 -8.37 -7.83 30.75
C VAL A 17 -7.78 -8.28 29.41
N VAL A 18 -7.44 -9.57 29.28
CA VAL A 18 -6.95 -10.14 28.01
C VAL A 18 -8.01 -10.04 26.92
N PHE A 19 -9.28 -10.34 27.23
CA PHE A 19 -10.40 -10.22 26.29
C PHE A 19 -10.72 -8.77 25.94
N GLN A 20 -10.78 -7.85 26.91
CA GLN A 20 -11.06 -6.43 26.69
C GLN A 20 -9.96 -5.74 25.87
N ASN A 21 -8.71 -6.24 25.96
CA ASN A 21 -7.55 -5.64 25.30
C ASN A 21 -7.04 -6.48 24.12
N TRP A 22 -7.84 -7.45 23.63
CA TRP A 22 -7.47 -8.41 22.58
C TRP A 22 -6.96 -7.73 21.30
N GLY A 23 -7.61 -6.64 20.86
CA GLY A 23 -7.18 -5.86 19.69
C GLY A 23 -5.83 -5.13 19.83
N LYS A 24 -5.28 -4.98 21.05
CA LYS A 24 -3.89 -4.51 21.25
C LYS A 24 -2.90 -5.66 21.18
N ILE A 25 -3.31 -6.85 21.61
CA ILE A 25 -2.51 -8.07 21.61
C ILE A 25 -2.29 -8.55 20.17
N GLU A 26 -3.35 -8.56 19.35
CA GLU A 26 -3.26 -8.94 17.92
C GLU A 26 -2.23 -8.11 17.14
N ARG A 27 -2.08 -6.81 17.46
CA ARG A 27 -1.09 -5.93 16.81
C ARG A 27 0.37 -6.27 17.11
N VAL A 28 0.65 -6.94 18.23
CA VAL A 28 2.00 -7.35 18.61
C VAL A 28 2.40 -8.65 17.90
N PHE A 29 1.43 -9.49 17.54
CA PHE A 29 1.68 -10.82 16.98
C PHE A 29 1.67 -10.88 15.44
N ASN A 30 1.15 -9.87 14.73
CA ASN A 30 1.12 -9.88 13.27
C ASN A 30 1.70 -8.58 12.62
N PRO A 31 3.01 -8.32 12.75
CA PRO A 31 3.67 -7.12 12.20
C PRO A 31 3.77 -7.12 10.67
N SER A 32 3.37 -8.19 9.96
CA SER A 32 3.56 -8.33 8.51
C SER A 32 2.39 -7.83 7.65
N GLN A 33 1.22 -7.54 8.25
CA GLN A 33 0.05 -7.03 7.52
C GLN A 33 0.21 -5.56 7.10
N VAL A 34 1.24 -4.90 7.64
CA VAL A 34 1.64 -3.53 7.37
C VAL A 34 2.95 -3.57 6.57
N VAL A 35 2.86 -3.75 5.25
CA VAL A 35 3.69 -2.89 4.40
C VAL A 35 3.30 -1.49 4.86
N SER A 36 4.14 -0.87 5.70
CA SER A 36 3.64 0.13 6.65
C SER A 36 2.77 1.14 5.91
N GLU A 37 1.58 1.43 6.44
CA GLU A 37 0.69 2.43 5.85
C GLU A 37 1.48 3.72 5.54
N GLN A 38 2.47 4.01 6.39
CA GLN A 38 3.48 5.05 6.20
C GLN A 38 4.36 4.87 4.95
N VAL A 39 4.83 3.67 4.62
CA VAL A 39 5.58 3.39 3.39
C VAL A 39 4.70 3.59 2.16
N ARG A 40 3.43 3.16 2.16
CA ARG A 40 2.52 3.43 1.02
C ARG A 40 2.26 4.92 0.84
N VAL A 41 2.07 5.64 1.95
CA VAL A 41 1.81 7.09 1.93
C VAL A 41 3.03 7.89 1.50
N ASN A 42 4.25 7.43 1.81
CA ASN A 42 5.49 8.09 1.41
C ASN A 42 6.07 7.58 0.09
N ALA A 43 5.55 6.48 -0.46
CA ALA A 43 6.03 5.94 -1.72
C ALA A 43 5.80 6.96 -2.84
N LYS A 44 6.88 7.26 -3.56
CA LYS A 44 6.82 8.12 -4.73
C LYS A 44 6.38 7.27 -5.91
N VAL A 45 5.09 7.32 -6.22
CA VAL A 45 4.50 6.63 -7.37
C VAL A 45 4.20 7.64 -8.48
N VAL A 46 4.76 7.43 -9.67
CA VAL A 46 4.47 8.22 -10.87
C VAL A 46 3.93 7.31 -11.97
N LEU A 47 2.71 7.58 -12.41
CA LEU A 47 2.06 6.89 -13.52
C LEU A 47 2.15 7.75 -14.78
N TYR A 48 2.90 7.28 -15.77
CA TYR A 48 2.90 7.81 -17.12
C TYR A 48 1.77 7.17 -17.92
N ALA A 49 0.87 7.99 -18.43
CA ALA A 49 -0.39 7.58 -19.02
C ALA A 49 -0.80 8.46 -20.21
N THR A 50 -1.94 8.13 -20.82
CA THR A 50 -2.71 8.99 -21.73
C THR A 50 -4.20 8.88 -21.39
N ASP A 51 -4.98 9.89 -21.77
CA ASP A 51 -6.43 9.94 -21.50
C ASP A 51 -7.25 8.81 -22.12
N TRP A 52 -6.84 8.33 -23.30
CA TRP A 52 -7.58 7.32 -24.06
C TRP A 52 -7.24 5.88 -23.63
N CYS A 53 -6.15 5.70 -22.88
CA CYS A 53 -5.63 4.40 -22.48
C CYS A 53 -6.49 3.76 -21.37
N GLY A 54 -7.22 2.68 -21.72
CA GLY A 54 -8.06 1.93 -20.79
C GLY A 54 -7.29 1.29 -19.63
N TYR A 55 -6.13 0.67 -19.93
CA TYR A 55 -5.27 0.06 -18.90
C TYR A 55 -4.68 1.11 -17.95
N CYS A 56 -4.42 2.32 -18.42
CA CYS A 56 -3.95 3.41 -17.58
C CYS A 56 -5.02 3.82 -16.56
N LYS A 57 -6.29 3.89 -16.98
CA LYS A 57 -7.42 4.10 -16.06
C LYS A 57 -7.58 2.93 -15.09
N GLN A 58 -7.29 1.71 -15.53
CA GLN A 58 -7.31 0.53 -14.65
C GLN A 58 -6.22 0.62 -13.57
N THR A 59 -4.99 1.04 -13.92
CA THR A 59 -3.92 1.29 -12.96
C THR A 59 -4.30 2.36 -11.94
N GLN A 60 -4.89 3.47 -12.38
CA GLN A 60 -5.37 4.53 -11.48
C GLN A 60 -6.37 3.99 -10.47
N ARG A 61 -7.41 3.28 -10.94
CA ARG A 61 -8.41 2.66 -10.06
C ARG A 61 -7.80 1.69 -9.06
N PHE A 62 -6.82 0.90 -9.48
CA PHE A 62 -6.11 0.00 -8.59
C PHE A 62 -5.38 0.76 -7.47
N LEU A 63 -4.63 1.81 -7.83
CA LEU A 63 -3.92 2.64 -6.86
C LEU A 63 -4.89 3.35 -5.90
N ASP A 64 -6.00 3.89 -6.42
CA ASP A 64 -7.06 4.52 -5.63
C ASP A 64 -7.68 3.53 -4.63
N GLN A 65 -8.04 2.33 -5.09
CA GLN A 65 -8.62 1.27 -4.24
C GLN A 65 -7.68 0.82 -3.12
N LYS A 66 -6.37 0.92 -3.34
CA LYS A 66 -5.34 0.57 -2.36
C LYS A 66 -4.91 1.74 -1.48
N GLY A 67 -5.46 2.94 -1.70
CA GLY A 67 -5.09 4.15 -0.96
C GLY A 67 -3.64 4.56 -1.16
N ILE A 68 -3.03 4.18 -2.29
CA ILE A 68 -1.64 4.52 -2.61
C ILE A 68 -1.65 5.91 -3.25
N PRO A 69 -0.95 6.92 -2.71
CA PRO A 69 -0.80 8.20 -3.38
C PRO A 69 0.07 8.06 -4.64
N TYR A 70 -0.35 8.69 -5.73
CA TYR A 70 0.41 8.70 -6.98
C TYR A 70 0.21 10.00 -7.75
N LYS A 71 1.16 10.30 -8.63
CA LYS A 71 1.05 11.36 -9.62
C LYS A 71 0.78 10.76 -10.99
N VAL A 72 -0.30 11.20 -11.64
CA VAL A 72 -0.53 10.89 -13.07
C VAL A 72 0.14 11.96 -13.91
N VAL A 73 0.83 11.53 -14.97
CA VAL A 73 1.40 12.44 -15.96
C VAL A 73 1.04 11.96 -17.35
N ASP A 74 0.37 12.83 -18.10
CA ASP A 74 -0.02 12.55 -19.48
C ASP A 74 1.15 12.85 -20.43
N ILE A 75 1.70 11.81 -21.06
CA ILE A 75 2.87 11.93 -21.94
C ILE A 75 2.55 12.54 -23.31
N GLU A 76 1.28 12.75 -23.66
CA GLU A 76 0.87 13.45 -24.88
C GLU A 76 0.63 14.95 -24.63
N LYS A 77 0.29 15.33 -23.40
CA LYS A 77 -0.01 16.72 -23.04
C LYS A 77 1.14 17.47 -22.38
N ASP A 78 2.10 16.75 -21.81
CA ASP A 78 3.25 17.33 -21.12
C ASP A 78 4.56 16.91 -21.80
N ALA A 79 5.23 17.88 -22.42
CA ALA A 79 6.51 17.65 -23.10
C ALA A 79 7.64 17.27 -22.14
N GLN A 80 7.62 17.74 -20.89
CA GLN A 80 8.59 17.32 -19.87
C GLN A 80 8.33 15.88 -19.44
N ALA A 81 7.04 15.51 -19.31
CA ALA A 81 6.65 14.14 -19.02
C ALA A 81 7.07 13.16 -20.12
N ARG A 82 6.86 13.54 -21.39
CA ARG A 82 7.32 12.77 -22.55
C ARG A 82 8.83 12.53 -22.49
N LYS A 83 9.62 13.58 -22.25
CA LYS A 83 11.08 13.47 -22.13
C LYS A 83 11.50 12.57 -20.96
N ALA A 84 10.85 12.69 -19.81
CA ALA A 84 11.12 11.82 -18.66
C ALA A 84 10.78 10.36 -18.97
N TYR A 85 9.62 10.10 -19.58
CA TYR A 85 9.21 8.77 -20.03
C TYR A 85 10.21 8.14 -21.01
N GLU A 86 10.68 8.91 -22.00
CA GLU A 86 11.68 8.46 -22.96
C GLU A 86 13.03 8.18 -22.29
N ALA A 87 13.46 9.04 -21.36
CA ALA A 87 14.70 8.84 -20.59
C ALA A 87 14.67 7.58 -19.71
N LEU A 88 13.47 7.16 -19.26
CA LEU A 88 13.25 5.91 -18.53
C LEU A 88 13.14 4.68 -19.46
N GLY A 89 13.41 4.85 -20.75
CA GLY A 89 13.41 3.79 -21.75
C GLY A 89 12.07 3.58 -22.45
N GLY A 90 11.10 4.48 -22.28
CA GLY A 90 9.86 4.55 -23.05
C GLY A 90 9.11 3.21 -23.20
N GLY A 91 8.60 2.92 -24.40
CA GLY A 91 7.99 1.63 -24.74
C GLY A 91 6.45 1.65 -24.78
N GLY A 92 5.81 1.23 -23.69
CA GLY A 92 4.35 1.12 -23.59
C GLY A 92 3.78 1.85 -22.38
N ILE A 93 2.47 2.12 -22.43
CA ILE A 93 1.67 2.62 -21.32
C ILE A 93 0.63 1.55 -20.92
N PRO A 94 0.24 1.45 -19.64
CA PRO A 94 0.70 2.26 -18.52
C PRO A 94 2.16 1.96 -18.15
N PHE A 95 2.88 2.99 -17.73
CA PHE A 95 4.25 2.88 -17.22
C PHE A 95 4.27 3.49 -15.82
N VAL A 96 4.72 2.73 -14.82
CA VAL A 96 4.71 3.15 -13.42
C VAL A 96 6.12 3.15 -12.87
N ASP A 97 6.55 4.28 -12.32
CA ASP A 97 7.74 4.37 -11.48
C ASP A 97 7.30 4.31 -10.00
N VAL A 98 7.78 3.31 -9.27
CA VAL A 98 7.56 3.16 -7.84
C VAL A 98 8.92 3.21 -7.14
N ASN A 99 9.24 4.36 -6.52
CA ASN A 99 10.52 4.57 -5.82
C ASN A 99 11.77 4.23 -6.66
N GLY A 100 11.74 4.45 -7.99
CA GLY A 100 12.81 4.10 -8.93
C GLY A 100 12.67 2.72 -9.56
N THR A 101 11.71 1.89 -9.12
CA THR A 101 11.38 0.61 -9.75
C THR A 101 10.43 0.84 -10.90
N LEU A 102 10.90 0.52 -12.12
CA LEU A 102 10.14 0.74 -13.36
C LEU A 102 9.29 -0.49 -13.70
N ILE A 103 7.98 -0.29 -13.72
CA ILE A 103 6.98 -1.32 -14.02
C ILE A 103 6.27 -0.94 -15.31
N ARG A 104 6.29 -1.87 -16.26
CA ARG A 104 5.64 -1.74 -17.56
C ARG A 104 4.33 -2.51 -17.53
N ASP A 105 3.35 -2.00 -18.25
CA ASP A 105 1.99 -2.55 -18.35
C ASP A 105 1.21 -2.54 -17.03
N TYR A 106 -0.02 -3.05 -17.06
CA TYR A 106 -0.84 -3.20 -15.87
C TYR A 106 -0.41 -4.46 -15.09
N ASN A 107 0.42 -4.27 -14.05
CA ASN A 107 0.86 -5.36 -13.17
C ASN A 107 0.69 -4.97 -11.68
N PRO A 108 -0.48 -5.23 -11.08
CA PRO A 108 -0.77 -4.84 -9.70
C PRO A 108 0.14 -5.53 -8.67
N ASP A 109 0.54 -6.78 -8.92
CA ASP A 109 1.41 -7.52 -8.00
C ASP A 109 2.83 -6.95 -7.98
N ALA A 110 3.36 -6.57 -9.15
CA ALA A 110 4.65 -5.90 -9.24
C ALA A 110 4.62 -4.53 -8.55
N ILE A 111 3.53 -3.77 -8.69
CA ILE A 111 3.36 -2.47 -8.01
C ILE A 111 3.39 -2.68 -6.50
N MET A 112 2.64 -3.65 -5.98
CA MET A 112 2.62 -3.95 -4.55
C MET A 112 3.96 -4.46 -4.02
N ALA A 113 4.71 -5.21 -4.84
CA ALA A 113 6.04 -5.67 -4.48
C ALA A 113 7.05 -4.52 -4.40
N ALA A 114 6.94 -3.53 -5.29
CA ALA A 114 7.83 -2.35 -5.32
C ALA A 114 7.53 -1.32 -4.21
N LEU A 115 6.38 -1.42 -3.55
CA LEU A 115 5.99 -0.59 -2.41
C LEU A 115 6.57 -1.09 -1.07
N LYS A 116 7.36 -2.17 -1.06
CA LYS A 116 7.91 -2.74 0.17
C LYS A 116 9.19 -2.07 0.63
#